data_AF-A0AAV1Q6G7-F1
#
_entry.id   AF-A0AAV1Q6G7-F1
#
_cell.length_a   1.000
_cell.length_b   1.000
_cell.length_c   1.000
_cell.angle_alpha   90.00
_cell.angle_beta   90.00
_cell.angle_gamma   90.00
#
_symmetry.space_group_name_H-M   'P 1'
#
loop_
_entity.id
_entity.type
_entity.pdbx_description
1 polymer ?
#
loop_
_entity_poly.entity_id
_entity_poly.type
_entity_poly.pdbx_seq_one_letter_code
_entity_poly.pdbx_strand_id
1 'polypeptide(L)'
;MTGHQPQLLEALLITTNPYDYPMISQGEITVKSIDDVEEFIATDTAIDILGFNGEEKQGIYKLTGAVMHHGNMKFKQKQREEQAEPDGNEVADKIAYLLGLNSADMLKALCYPRVKVGNEMVTKGQTVPQVNNAVSALCKSIYEKMFLWMVIRINEMLDTKQPRQYFIGVLDIAGFEIFDFNSLEQLCINFTNEKLQQFFNHHMFVLEQEEYKKEGIVWEFIDFGMDLAACIELIEKPMGIFSILEEECMFPKASDTSFKNKLHDQHLGKTKAFEKPKPKKGAPEAHFSLVHYAGTVDYNIQGWLDKNKDPLNDSVIQLYQKASNKLLCFLYAKHGAEGEK
;
A
#
# COMPACT_ATOMS: atom_id res chain seq x y z
N MET A 1 21.37 7.26 0.83
CA MET A 1 21.73 8.57 1.44
C MET A 1 23.13 8.60 2.06
N THR A 2 23.88 7.49 2.02
CA THR A 2 25.21 7.36 2.66
C THR A 2 26.32 8.24 2.08
N GLY A 3 26.10 8.88 0.93
CA GLY A 3 27.16 9.64 0.24
C GLY A 3 28.10 8.79 -0.61
N HIS A 4 27.89 7.47 -0.71
CA HIS A 4 28.75 6.57 -1.49
C HIS A 4 28.84 6.95 -2.98
N GLN A 5 27.72 7.38 -3.58
CA GLN A 5 27.68 7.96 -4.93
C GLN A 5 27.21 9.42 -4.88
N PRO A 6 28.13 10.40 -4.74
CA PRO A 6 27.76 11.81 -4.65
C PRO A 6 27.01 12.33 -5.88
N GLN A 7 27.36 11.85 -7.07
CA GLN A 7 26.70 12.20 -8.33
C GLN A 7 25.21 11.84 -8.32
N LEU A 8 24.84 10.75 -7.66
CA LEU A 8 23.45 10.34 -7.51
C LEU A 8 22.70 11.28 -6.56
N LEU A 9 23.32 11.69 -5.46
CA LEU A 9 22.71 12.67 -4.53
C LEU A 9 22.44 14.00 -5.24
N GLU A 10 23.39 14.49 -6.03
CA GLU A 10 23.25 15.70 -6.84
C GLU A 10 22.13 15.55 -7.88
N ALA A 11 22.10 14.43 -8.61
CA ALA A 11 21.07 14.16 -9.61
C ALA A 11 19.66 14.06 -9.01
N LEU A 12 19.55 13.56 -7.78
CA LEU A 12 18.29 13.42 -7.04
C LEU A 12 17.94 14.65 -6.18
N LEU A 13 18.83 15.63 -6.13
CA LEU A 13 18.68 16.85 -5.33
C LEU A 13 18.43 16.53 -3.83
N ILE A 14 19.06 15.48 -3.33
CA ILE A 14 18.93 15.03 -1.93
C ILE A 14 20.18 15.26 -1.09
N THR A 15 20.00 15.36 0.22
CA THR A 15 21.09 15.45 1.20
C THR A 15 21.45 14.07 1.75
N THR A 16 22.50 14.01 2.58
CA THR A 16 22.85 12.81 3.32
C THR A 16 22.14 12.71 4.67
N ASN A 17 21.39 13.75 5.09
CA ASN A 17 20.70 13.77 6.36
C ASN A 17 19.25 13.27 6.19
N PRO A 18 18.89 12.06 6.68
CA PRO A 18 17.55 11.51 6.54
C PRO A 18 16.48 12.34 7.24
N TYR A 19 16.82 13.08 8.29
CA TYR A 19 15.88 13.98 8.97
C TYR A 19 15.44 15.18 8.12
N ASP A 20 16.08 15.42 6.97
CA ASP A 20 15.59 16.37 5.98
C ASP A 20 14.36 15.83 5.21
N TYR A 21 13.95 14.57 5.45
CA TYR A 21 12.86 13.87 4.75
C TYR A 21 11.94 13.13 5.74
N PRO A 22 10.88 13.80 6.26
CA PRO A 22 10.02 13.27 7.32
C PRO A 22 9.34 11.93 7.00
N MET A 23 9.14 11.58 5.73
CA MET A 23 8.51 10.32 5.33
C MET A 23 9.39 9.09 5.59
N ILE A 24 10.71 9.26 5.67
CA ILE A 24 11.65 8.15 5.90
C ILE A 24 12.39 8.26 7.23
N SER A 25 11.99 9.20 8.09
CA SER A 25 12.72 9.52 9.32
C SER A 25 11.87 9.52 10.60
N GLN A 26 10.75 8.78 10.59
CA GLN A 26 9.86 8.67 11.74
C GLN A 26 10.29 7.59 12.75
N GLY A 27 11.22 6.73 12.34
CA GLY A 27 11.72 5.62 13.15
C GLY A 27 13.25 5.57 13.19
N GLU A 28 13.77 4.35 13.33
CA GLU A 28 15.20 4.07 13.28
C GLU A 28 15.74 4.33 11.86
N ILE A 29 16.83 5.11 11.80
CA ILE A 29 17.49 5.47 10.54
C ILE A 29 18.58 4.46 10.16
N THR A 30 19.15 3.80 11.15
CA THR A 30 20.31 2.92 10.98
C THR A 30 20.05 1.59 11.66
N VAL A 31 20.35 0.50 10.98
CA VAL A 31 20.25 -0.86 11.53
C VAL A 31 21.66 -1.41 11.72
N LYS A 32 22.04 -1.75 12.96
CA LYS A 32 23.43 -2.14 13.32
C LYS A 32 24.01 -3.30 12.51
N SER A 33 23.15 -4.17 11.96
CA SER A 33 23.56 -5.36 11.21
C SER A 33 23.57 -5.16 9.70
N ILE A 34 23.28 -3.95 9.20
CA ILE A 34 23.15 -3.65 7.77
C ILE A 34 24.16 -2.56 7.39
N ASP A 35 24.88 -2.78 6.29
CA ASP A 35 25.71 -1.76 5.65
C ASP A 35 24.99 -1.21 4.41
N ASP A 36 24.39 -0.03 4.53
CA ASP A 36 23.66 0.63 3.46
C ASP A 36 24.52 0.92 2.21
N VAL A 37 25.84 0.98 2.35
CA VAL A 37 26.75 1.15 1.20
C VAL A 37 26.85 -0.15 0.42
N GLU A 38 27.09 -1.26 1.11
CA GLU A 38 27.16 -2.59 0.48
C GLU A 38 25.83 -2.98 -0.16
N GLU A 39 24.72 -2.78 0.56
CA GLU A 39 23.36 -3.06 0.06
C GLU A 39 23.01 -2.21 -1.17
N PHE A 40 23.43 -0.94 -1.19
CA PHE A 40 23.25 -0.09 -2.36
C PHE A 40 24.02 -0.62 -3.58
N ILE A 41 25.29 -0.99 -3.41
CA ILE A 41 26.11 -1.54 -4.52
C ILE A 41 25.50 -2.85 -5.02
N ALA A 42 25.09 -3.73 -4.11
CA ALA A 42 24.45 -5.00 -4.46
C ALA A 42 23.16 -4.78 -5.26
N THR A 43 22.30 -3.86 -4.80
CA THR A 43 21.04 -3.53 -5.48
C THR A 43 21.28 -2.88 -6.85
N ASP A 44 22.20 -1.91 -6.94
CA ASP A 44 22.57 -1.23 -8.18
C ASP A 44 23.11 -2.22 -9.24
N THR A 45 23.92 -3.20 -8.79
CA THR A 45 24.45 -4.28 -9.63
C THR A 45 23.35 -5.26 -10.05
N ALA A 46 22.43 -5.60 -9.14
CA ALA A 46 21.33 -6.50 -9.44
C ALA A 46 20.40 -5.93 -10.53
N ILE A 47 20.14 -4.61 -10.50
CA ILE A 47 19.38 -3.91 -11.55
C ILE A 47 20.06 -4.11 -12.93
N ASP A 48 21.39 -4.01 -13.00
CA ASP A 48 22.13 -4.21 -14.25
C ASP A 48 22.08 -5.68 -14.70
N ILE A 49 22.23 -6.64 -13.79
CA ILE A 49 22.15 -8.09 -14.08
C ILE A 49 20.77 -8.47 -14.61
N LEU A 50 19.71 -7.89 -14.05
CA LEU A 50 18.32 -8.09 -14.46
C LEU A 50 18.00 -7.40 -15.79
N GLY A 51 18.96 -6.73 -16.43
CA GLY A 51 18.82 -6.20 -17.79
C GLY A 51 18.03 -4.89 -17.90
N PHE A 52 17.83 -4.18 -16.79
CA PHE A 52 17.31 -2.82 -16.84
C PHE A 52 18.31 -1.93 -17.57
N ASN A 53 17.83 -1.11 -18.50
CA ASN A 53 18.71 -0.18 -19.20
C ASN A 53 19.01 1.07 -18.34
N GLY A 54 20.02 1.85 -18.74
CA GLY A 54 20.42 3.04 -17.99
C GLY A 54 19.32 4.09 -17.81
N GLU A 55 18.37 4.22 -18.76
CA GLU A 55 17.24 5.14 -18.63
C GLU A 55 16.21 4.63 -17.63
N GLU A 56 15.92 3.33 -17.62
CA GLU A 56 15.05 2.66 -16.63
C GLU A 56 15.63 2.79 -15.21
N LYS A 57 16.92 2.48 -15.04
CA LYS A 57 17.64 2.60 -13.76
C LYS A 57 17.63 4.02 -13.22
N GLN A 58 17.90 5.01 -14.07
CA GLN A 58 17.79 6.42 -13.69
C GLN A 58 16.34 6.83 -13.38
N GLY A 59 15.37 6.26 -14.10
CA GLY A 59 13.95 6.42 -13.81
C GLY A 59 13.60 5.96 -12.40
N ILE A 60 14.03 4.76 -12.01
CA ILE A 60 13.83 4.21 -10.66
C ILE A 60 14.36 5.17 -9.61
N TYR A 61 15.64 5.58 -9.72
CA TYR A 61 16.23 6.50 -8.75
C TYR A 61 15.52 7.85 -8.68
N LYS A 62 15.15 8.44 -9.83
CA LYS A 62 14.43 9.71 -9.88
C LYS A 62 13.05 9.63 -9.22
N LEU A 63 12.31 8.55 -9.47
CA LEU A 63 11.00 8.34 -8.85
C LEU A 63 11.14 8.15 -7.33
N THR A 64 12.11 7.35 -6.86
CA THR A 64 12.40 7.20 -5.43
C THR A 64 12.81 8.51 -4.76
N GLY A 65 13.67 9.30 -5.40
CA GLY A 65 14.05 10.63 -4.91
C GLY A 65 12.87 11.59 -4.87
N ALA A 66 12.00 11.57 -5.89
CA ALA A 66 10.80 12.38 -5.92
C ALA A 66 9.86 12.02 -4.76
N VAL A 67 9.65 10.72 -4.50
CA VAL A 67 8.86 10.20 -3.36
C VAL A 67 9.37 10.78 -2.04
N MET A 68 10.69 10.81 -1.80
CA MET A 68 11.26 11.44 -0.60
C MET A 68 10.92 12.94 -0.49
N HIS A 69 10.99 13.68 -1.60
CA HIS A 69 10.68 15.11 -1.62
C HIS A 69 9.20 15.42 -1.41
N HIS A 70 8.26 14.53 -1.76
CA HIS A 70 6.82 14.78 -1.55
C HIS A 70 6.51 15.05 -0.06
N GLY A 71 7.19 14.36 0.85
CA GLY A 71 7.06 14.57 2.30
C GLY A 71 7.49 15.96 2.80
N ASN A 72 8.22 16.71 1.97
CA ASN A 72 8.71 18.04 2.31
C ASN A 72 7.82 19.17 1.77
N MET A 73 6.77 18.86 0.99
CA MET A 73 5.88 19.90 0.48
C MET A 73 5.14 20.59 1.63
N LYS A 74 5.10 21.92 1.59
CA LYS A 74 4.41 22.73 2.60
C LYS A 74 3.32 23.55 1.94
N PHE A 75 2.19 23.60 2.62
CA PHE A 75 1.02 24.37 2.21
C PHE A 75 0.52 25.16 3.41
N LYS A 76 -0.03 26.34 3.14
CA LYS A 76 -0.66 27.20 4.14
C LYS A 76 -2.06 27.57 3.72
N GLN A 77 -2.86 27.97 4.70
CA GLN A 77 -4.18 28.50 4.42
C GLN A 77 -4.06 29.90 3.82
N LYS A 78 -4.74 30.12 2.71
CA LYS A 78 -4.82 31.43 2.06
C LYS A 78 -5.53 32.43 2.97
N GLN A 79 -5.07 33.68 3.00
CA GLN A 79 -5.68 34.69 3.87
C GLN A 79 -7.15 34.92 3.51
N ARG A 80 -8.03 34.79 4.52
CA ARG A 80 -9.50 35.00 4.43
C ARG A 80 -10.27 33.93 3.61
N GLU A 81 -9.63 32.83 3.23
CA GLU A 81 -10.26 31.69 2.57
C GLU A 81 -9.88 30.39 3.30
N GLU A 82 -10.66 29.31 3.17
CA GLU A 82 -10.30 27.99 3.73
C GLU A 82 -9.37 27.18 2.80
N GLN A 83 -9.05 27.72 1.63
CA GLN A 83 -8.28 27.05 0.60
C GLN A 83 -6.78 27.05 0.91
N ALA A 84 -6.10 26.00 0.45
CA ALA A 84 -4.65 25.87 0.52
C ALA A 84 -3.96 26.67 -0.59
N GLU A 85 -2.82 27.25 -0.26
CA GLU A 85 -1.83 27.75 -1.21
C GLU A 85 -0.44 27.17 -0.90
N PRO A 86 0.45 27.04 -1.91
CA PRO A 86 1.81 26.57 -1.68
C PRO A 86 2.57 27.50 -0.72
N ASP A 87 3.30 26.92 0.23
CA ASP A 87 4.19 27.67 1.12
C ASP A 87 5.64 27.55 0.66
N GLY A 88 5.89 28.06 -0.54
CA GLY A 88 7.17 27.95 -1.24
C GLY A 88 7.14 26.98 -2.41
N ASN A 89 8.10 27.14 -3.32
CA ASN A 89 8.15 26.38 -4.58
C ASN A 89 9.35 25.44 -4.66
N GLU A 90 10.36 25.59 -3.80
CA GLU A 90 11.64 24.87 -3.91
C GLU A 90 11.47 23.35 -3.98
N VAL A 91 10.68 22.78 -3.08
CA VAL A 91 10.42 21.33 -3.05
C VAL A 91 9.62 20.90 -4.29
N ALA A 92 8.65 21.71 -4.70
CA ALA A 92 7.86 21.44 -5.90
C ALA A 92 8.72 21.47 -7.17
N ASP A 93 9.71 22.35 -7.24
CA ASP A 93 10.68 22.44 -8.34
C ASP A 93 11.58 21.19 -8.37
N LYS A 94 12.05 20.70 -7.21
CA LYS A 94 12.81 19.44 -7.12
C LYS A 94 11.98 18.24 -7.61
N ILE A 95 10.75 18.10 -7.12
CA ILE A 95 9.84 17.03 -7.55
C ILE A 95 9.56 17.14 -9.05
N ALA A 96 9.25 18.34 -9.55
CA ALA A 96 8.96 18.57 -10.96
C ALA A 96 10.16 18.24 -11.85
N TYR A 97 11.38 18.57 -11.43
CA TYR A 97 12.59 18.19 -12.14
C TYR A 97 12.75 16.66 -12.25
N LEU A 98 12.58 15.94 -11.15
CA LEU A 98 12.75 14.47 -11.10
C LEU A 98 11.66 13.73 -11.88
N LEU A 99 10.41 14.19 -11.74
CA LEU A 99 9.25 13.63 -12.43
C LEU A 99 9.13 14.12 -13.88
N GLY A 100 9.88 15.15 -14.29
CA GLY A 100 9.81 15.71 -15.63
C GLY A 100 8.50 16.47 -15.92
N LEU A 101 8.06 17.28 -14.95
CA LEU A 101 6.82 18.06 -14.95
C LEU A 101 7.09 19.57 -14.89
N ASN A 102 6.02 20.37 -14.99
CA ASN A 102 6.04 21.78 -14.63
C ASN A 102 5.57 21.96 -13.18
N SER A 103 6.37 22.61 -12.32
CA SER A 103 6.07 22.76 -10.89
C SER A 103 4.84 23.64 -10.63
N ALA A 104 4.63 24.70 -11.41
CA ALA A 104 3.48 25.57 -11.28
C ALA A 104 2.17 24.84 -11.64
N ASP A 105 2.18 24.04 -12.70
CA ASP A 105 1.02 23.21 -13.07
C ASP A 105 0.72 22.15 -12.01
N MET A 106 1.75 21.51 -11.46
CA MET A 106 1.61 20.53 -10.37
C MET A 106 1.00 21.16 -9.12
N LEU A 107 1.54 22.30 -8.66
CA LEU A 107 1.01 23.01 -7.49
C LEU A 107 -0.44 23.49 -7.72
N LYS A 108 -0.74 23.97 -8.93
CA LYS A 108 -2.10 24.34 -9.31
C LYS A 108 -3.04 23.14 -9.31
N ALA A 109 -2.63 22.00 -9.86
CA ALA A 109 -3.43 20.78 -9.87
C ALA A 109 -3.66 20.21 -8.46
N LEU A 110 -2.68 20.36 -7.57
CA LEU A 110 -2.80 19.98 -6.16
C LEU A 110 -3.78 20.88 -5.40
N CYS A 111 -3.63 22.21 -5.45
CA CYS A 111 -4.51 23.12 -4.69
C CYS A 111 -5.89 23.30 -5.34
N TYR A 112 -5.97 23.21 -6.67
CA TYR A 112 -7.14 23.53 -7.48
C TYR A 112 -7.40 22.46 -8.57
N PRO A 113 -7.63 21.18 -8.18
CA PRO A 113 -7.97 20.14 -9.14
C PRO A 113 -9.24 20.47 -9.91
N ARG A 114 -9.26 20.04 -11.19
CA ARG A 114 -10.47 19.98 -12.00
C ARG A 114 -11.15 18.65 -11.77
N VAL A 115 -12.32 18.69 -11.16
CA VAL A 115 -13.14 17.51 -10.84
C VAL A 115 -14.37 17.46 -11.73
N LYS A 116 -14.77 16.24 -12.12
CA LYS A 116 -15.99 16.03 -12.90
C LYS A 116 -17.19 16.05 -11.97
N VAL A 117 -18.12 16.97 -12.18
CA VAL A 117 -19.40 17.06 -11.45
C VAL A 117 -20.52 16.90 -12.47
N GLY A 118 -21.16 15.73 -12.47
CA GLY A 118 -22.09 15.35 -13.53
C GLY A 118 -21.36 15.25 -14.88
N ASN A 119 -21.73 16.11 -15.84
CA ASN A 119 -21.11 16.16 -17.17
C ASN A 119 -20.10 17.31 -17.35
N GLU A 120 -19.89 18.15 -16.33
CA GLU A 120 -19.01 19.32 -16.42
C GLU A 120 -17.73 19.15 -15.59
N MET A 121 -16.65 19.83 -16.01
CA MET A 121 -15.38 19.87 -15.29
C MET A 121 -15.25 21.18 -14.53
N VAL A 122 -15.33 21.11 -13.20
CA VAL A 122 -15.30 22.27 -12.31
C VAL A 122 -13.98 22.31 -11.55
N THR A 123 -13.39 23.50 -11.41
CA THR A 123 -12.22 23.70 -10.54
C THR A 123 -12.66 23.78 -9.09
N LYS A 124 -12.13 22.91 -8.23
CA LYS A 124 -12.44 22.87 -6.81
C LYS A 124 -11.20 23.19 -5.99
N GLY A 125 -11.27 24.22 -5.15
CA GLY A 125 -10.21 24.50 -4.18
C GLY A 125 -10.20 23.46 -3.06
N GLN A 126 -9.00 23.07 -2.63
CA GLN A 126 -8.79 22.12 -1.53
C GLN A 126 -8.31 22.82 -0.25
N THR A 127 -8.62 22.27 0.92
CA THR A 127 -8.06 22.72 2.20
C THR A 127 -6.65 22.16 2.39
N VAL A 128 -5.86 22.73 3.32
CA VAL A 128 -4.48 22.26 3.59
C VAL A 128 -4.42 20.76 3.91
N PRO A 129 -5.29 20.21 4.80
CA PRO A 129 -5.31 18.77 5.05
C PRO A 129 -5.62 17.94 3.80
N GLN A 130 -6.54 18.39 2.94
CA GLN A 130 -6.88 17.68 1.70
C GLN A 130 -5.69 17.63 0.73
N VAL A 131 -4.96 18.73 0.58
CA VAL A 131 -3.76 18.77 -0.27
C VAL A 131 -2.67 17.85 0.27
N ASN A 132 -2.40 17.86 1.59
CA ASN A 132 -1.41 16.98 2.21
C ASN A 132 -1.76 15.49 2.03
N ASN A 133 -3.04 15.14 2.14
CA ASN A 133 -3.52 13.78 1.88
C ASN A 133 -3.32 13.40 0.41
N ALA A 134 -3.65 14.29 -0.53
CA ALA A 134 -3.44 14.06 -1.96
C ALA A 134 -1.96 13.87 -2.31
N VAL A 135 -1.06 14.67 -1.72
CA VAL A 135 0.40 14.52 -1.87
C VAL A 135 0.86 13.15 -1.37
N SER A 136 0.36 12.72 -0.21
CA SER A 136 0.69 11.41 0.36
C SER A 136 0.17 10.25 -0.51
N ALA A 137 -1.04 10.37 -1.06
CA ALA A 137 -1.61 9.36 -1.97
C ALA A 137 -0.82 9.26 -3.28
N LEU A 138 -0.44 10.40 -3.88
CA LEU A 138 0.40 10.43 -5.08
C LEU A 138 1.78 9.81 -4.82
N CYS A 139 2.38 10.10 -3.67
CA CYS A 139 3.65 9.52 -3.24
C CYS A 139 3.56 7.98 -3.16
N LYS A 140 2.52 7.44 -2.50
CA LYS A 140 2.26 6.00 -2.44
C LYS A 140 2.07 5.41 -3.83
N SER A 141 1.25 6.06 -4.66
CA SER A 141 0.93 5.59 -6.02
C SER A 141 2.17 5.51 -6.92
N ILE A 142 3.08 6.50 -6.86
CA ILE A 142 4.33 6.47 -7.63
C ILE A 142 5.17 5.27 -7.21
N TYR A 143 5.35 5.08 -5.90
CA TYR A 143 6.17 3.99 -5.38
C TYR A 143 5.57 2.62 -5.72
N GLU A 144 4.27 2.43 -5.49
CA GLU A 144 3.55 1.19 -5.78
C GLU A 144 3.63 0.83 -7.27
N LYS A 145 3.29 1.77 -8.15
CA LYS A 145 3.33 1.52 -9.60
C LYS A 145 4.74 1.21 -10.09
N MET A 146 5.74 1.93 -9.58
CA MET A 146 7.14 1.67 -9.89
C MET A 146 7.55 0.27 -9.42
N PHE A 147 7.20 -0.12 -8.19
CA PHE A 147 7.52 -1.42 -7.63
C PHE A 147 6.86 -2.56 -8.42
N LEU A 148 5.55 -2.46 -8.70
CA LEU A 148 4.82 -3.44 -9.51
C LEU A 148 5.41 -3.56 -10.92
N TRP A 149 5.77 -2.43 -11.53
CA TRP A 149 6.46 -2.45 -12.82
C TRP A 149 7.83 -3.14 -12.74
N MET A 150 8.63 -2.89 -11.70
CA MET A 150 9.89 -3.60 -11.51
C MET A 150 9.66 -5.11 -11.39
N VAL A 151 8.65 -5.56 -10.64
CA VAL A 151 8.27 -6.98 -10.54
C VAL A 151 7.91 -7.56 -11.92
N ILE A 152 7.11 -6.85 -12.71
CA ILE A 152 6.77 -7.26 -14.08
C ILE A 152 8.03 -7.39 -14.94
N ARG A 153 8.91 -6.39 -14.93
CA ARG A 153 10.17 -6.41 -15.70
C ARG A 153 11.09 -7.56 -15.27
N ILE A 154 11.18 -7.83 -13.97
CA ILE A 154 11.94 -8.97 -13.44
C ILE A 154 11.34 -10.28 -13.93
N ASN A 155 10.01 -10.44 -13.88
CA ASN A 155 9.33 -11.64 -14.35
C ASN A 155 9.53 -11.87 -15.85
N GLU A 156 9.48 -10.81 -16.67
CA GLU A 156 9.77 -10.88 -18.11
C GLU A 156 11.21 -11.36 -18.39
N MET A 157 12.17 -10.92 -17.57
CA MET A 157 13.58 -11.28 -17.71
C MET A 157 13.90 -12.69 -17.20
N LEU A 158 13.14 -13.19 -16.23
CA LEU A 158 13.22 -14.57 -15.72
C LEU A 158 12.38 -15.56 -16.55
N ASP A 159 11.54 -15.08 -17.46
CA ASP A 159 10.75 -15.95 -18.32
C ASP A 159 11.61 -16.63 -19.39
N THR A 160 11.32 -17.91 -19.64
CA THR A 160 12.07 -18.74 -20.58
C THR A 160 11.11 -19.44 -21.52
N LYS A 161 11.43 -19.47 -22.81
CA LYS A 161 10.56 -20.08 -23.85
C LYS A 161 10.40 -21.61 -23.76
N GLN A 162 11.10 -22.28 -22.84
CA GLN A 162 10.99 -23.73 -22.69
C GLN A 162 9.67 -24.09 -21.99
N PRO A 163 8.97 -25.14 -22.45
CA PRO A 163 7.73 -25.57 -21.81
C PRO A 163 8.02 -26.07 -20.38
N ARG A 164 7.21 -25.63 -19.42
CA ARG A 164 7.29 -26.01 -18.01
C ARG A 164 6.09 -26.88 -17.66
N GLN A 165 6.31 -28.04 -17.04
CA GLN A 165 5.24 -28.95 -16.61
C GLN A 165 4.95 -28.86 -15.11
N TYR A 166 5.95 -28.47 -14.31
CA TYR A 166 5.88 -28.42 -12.85
C TYR A 166 6.55 -27.14 -12.36
N PHE A 167 6.14 -26.66 -11.19
CA PHE A 167 6.79 -25.55 -10.49
C PHE A 167 6.78 -25.80 -8.98
N ILE A 168 7.69 -25.12 -8.28
CA ILE A 168 7.69 -25.03 -6.82
C ILE A 168 7.33 -23.59 -6.47
N GLY A 169 6.24 -23.41 -5.75
CA GLY A 169 5.85 -22.11 -5.21
C GLY A 169 6.46 -21.91 -3.84
N VAL A 170 7.16 -20.80 -3.63
CA VAL A 170 7.64 -20.38 -2.31
C VAL A 170 6.83 -19.16 -1.90
N LEU A 171 6.12 -19.27 -0.77
CA LEU A 171 5.36 -18.17 -0.19
C LEU A 171 6.20 -17.52 0.91
N ASP A 172 6.57 -16.26 0.72
CA ASP A 172 7.25 -15.43 1.72
C ASP A 172 6.38 -14.21 2.01
N ILE A 173 5.79 -14.17 3.20
CA ILE A 173 4.91 -13.10 3.68
C ILE A 173 5.27 -12.78 5.12
N ALA A 174 4.95 -11.57 5.57
CA ALA A 174 5.07 -11.22 6.97
C ALA A 174 4.20 -12.15 7.83
N GLY A 175 4.71 -12.50 9.03
CA GLY A 175 3.95 -13.26 10.02
C GLY A 175 2.77 -12.48 10.59
N PHE A 176 1.97 -13.15 11.41
CA PHE A 176 0.84 -12.53 12.09
C PHE A 176 1.30 -11.36 13.00
N GLU A 177 0.69 -10.19 12.86
CA GLU A 177 1.05 -8.96 13.58
C GLU A 177 0.00 -8.61 14.64
N ILE A 178 0.47 -8.37 15.88
CA ILE A 178 -0.35 -7.85 16.98
C ILE A 178 0.37 -6.64 17.58
N PHE A 179 -0.10 -5.45 17.24
CA PHE A 179 0.41 -4.19 17.79
C PHE A 179 -0.60 -3.54 18.73
N ASP A 180 -0.16 -2.49 19.42
CA ASP A 180 -1.06 -1.63 20.21
C ASP A 180 -2.04 -0.86 19.31
N PHE A 181 -1.66 -0.63 18.05
CA PHE A 181 -2.49 0.01 17.03
C PHE A 181 -2.50 -0.84 15.74
N ASN A 182 -3.62 -1.51 15.47
CA ASN A 182 -3.80 -2.32 14.26
C ASN A 182 -4.80 -1.62 13.33
N SER A 183 -4.42 -1.37 12.09
CA SER A 183 -5.28 -0.72 11.10
C SER A 183 -5.61 -1.69 9.94
N LEU A 184 -6.09 -1.17 8.81
CA LEU A 184 -6.49 -1.96 7.65
C LEU A 184 -5.36 -2.84 7.12
N GLU A 185 -4.13 -2.31 7.15
CA GLU A 185 -2.93 -3.01 6.69
C GLU A 185 -2.68 -4.29 7.51
N GLN A 186 -2.76 -4.18 8.85
CA GLN A 186 -2.67 -5.34 9.75
C GLN A 186 -3.81 -6.34 9.51
N LEU A 187 -5.04 -5.87 9.24
CA LEU A 187 -6.14 -6.78 8.91
C LEU A 187 -5.82 -7.61 7.66
N CYS A 188 -5.28 -7.00 6.60
CA CYS A 188 -4.90 -7.72 5.37
C CYS A 188 -3.77 -8.74 5.60
N ILE A 189 -2.75 -8.38 6.40
CA ILE A 189 -1.65 -9.29 6.76
C ILE A 189 -2.16 -10.46 7.60
N ASN A 190 -2.94 -10.16 8.65
CA ASN A 190 -3.48 -11.17 9.57
C ASN A 190 -4.48 -12.09 8.88
N PHE A 191 -5.29 -11.56 7.96
CA PHE A 191 -6.20 -12.36 7.16
C PHE A 191 -5.46 -13.36 6.26
N THR A 192 -4.36 -12.93 5.63
CA THR A 192 -3.54 -13.83 4.81
C THR A 192 -2.90 -14.93 5.67
N ASN A 193 -2.40 -14.57 6.86
CA ASN A 193 -1.90 -15.54 7.84
C ASN A 193 -2.99 -16.52 8.34
N GLU A 194 -4.22 -16.04 8.54
CA GLU A 194 -5.36 -16.88 8.90
C GLU A 194 -5.63 -17.94 7.82
N LYS A 195 -5.64 -17.53 6.54
CA LYS A 195 -5.81 -18.45 5.40
C LYS A 195 -4.62 -19.41 5.26
N LEU A 196 -3.41 -18.94 5.48
CA LEU A 196 -2.21 -19.78 5.45
C LEU A 196 -2.26 -20.85 6.55
N GLN A 197 -2.70 -20.49 7.75
CA GLN A 197 -2.89 -21.45 8.84
C GLN A 197 -4.02 -22.44 8.50
N GLN A 198 -5.12 -22.00 7.89
CA GLN A 198 -6.18 -22.91 7.44
C GLN A 198 -5.69 -23.87 6.36
N PHE A 199 -4.87 -23.39 5.42
CA PHE A 199 -4.23 -24.20 4.40
C PHE A 199 -3.28 -25.24 5.03
N PHE A 200 -2.46 -24.83 5.99
CA PHE A 200 -1.59 -25.73 6.75
C PHE A 200 -2.40 -26.80 7.48
N ASN A 201 -3.45 -26.41 8.21
CA ASN A 201 -4.32 -27.36 8.92
C ASN A 201 -4.96 -28.37 7.95
N HIS A 202 -5.43 -27.90 6.79
CA HIS A 202 -6.00 -28.78 5.77
C HIS A 202 -4.95 -29.75 5.20
N HIS A 203 -3.74 -29.27 4.89
CA HIS A 203 -2.70 -30.11 4.29
C HIS A 203 -2.10 -31.12 5.28
N MET A 204 -1.69 -30.66 6.47
CA MET A 204 -1.08 -31.51 7.49
C MET A 204 -2.05 -32.56 8.05
N PHE A 205 -3.34 -32.26 8.14
CA PHE A 205 -4.28 -33.15 8.80
C PHE A 205 -5.22 -33.86 7.84
N VAL A 206 -5.79 -33.19 6.83
CA VAL A 206 -6.76 -33.84 5.95
C VAL A 206 -6.04 -34.63 4.87
N LEU A 207 -5.13 -33.98 4.12
CA LEU A 207 -4.44 -34.63 3.01
C LEU A 207 -3.47 -35.74 3.47
N GLU A 208 -2.79 -35.54 4.59
CA GLU A 208 -1.92 -36.59 5.17
C GLU A 208 -2.73 -37.84 5.56
N GLN A 209 -3.89 -37.67 6.21
CA GLN A 209 -4.77 -38.78 6.59
C GLN A 209 -5.42 -39.45 5.36
N GLU A 210 -5.71 -38.69 4.30
CA GLU A 210 -6.16 -39.24 3.02
C GLU A 210 -5.08 -40.10 2.34
N GLU A 211 -3.81 -39.68 2.41
CA GLU A 211 -2.69 -40.48 1.89
C GLU A 211 -2.47 -41.76 2.71
N TYR A 212 -2.57 -41.70 4.04
CA TYR A 212 -2.54 -42.91 4.88
C TYR A 212 -3.62 -43.91 4.49
N LYS A 213 -4.83 -43.44 4.24
CA LYS A 213 -5.94 -44.27 3.77
C LYS A 213 -5.66 -44.88 2.40
N LYS A 214 -5.06 -44.12 1.49
CA LYS A 214 -4.69 -44.57 0.14
C LYS A 214 -3.59 -45.62 0.14
N GLU A 215 -2.62 -45.47 1.03
CA GLU A 215 -1.52 -46.44 1.24
C GLU A 215 -1.94 -47.65 2.10
N GLY A 216 -3.18 -47.66 2.62
CA GLY A 216 -3.71 -48.76 3.43
C GLY A 216 -3.14 -48.83 4.85
N ILE A 217 -2.60 -47.71 5.35
CA ILE A 217 -2.08 -47.58 6.72
C ILE A 217 -3.27 -47.48 7.68
N VAL A 218 -3.30 -48.34 8.70
CA VAL A 218 -4.32 -48.30 9.76
C VAL A 218 -4.06 -47.10 10.65
N TRP A 219 -4.81 -46.04 10.42
CA TRP A 219 -4.76 -44.79 11.18
C TRP A 219 -6.16 -44.40 11.65
N GLU A 220 -6.28 -44.01 12.92
CA GLU A 220 -7.55 -43.51 13.47
C GLU A 220 -7.76 -42.06 13.03
N PHE A 221 -8.90 -41.74 12.43
CA PHE A 221 -9.17 -40.39 11.95
C PHE A 221 -9.29 -39.43 13.13
N ILE A 222 -8.41 -38.45 13.19
CA ILE A 222 -8.42 -37.39 14.21
C ILE A 222 -8.99 -36.13 13.57
N ASP A 223 -10.10 -35.64 14.13
CA ASP A 223 -10.63 -34.31 13.82
C ASP A 223 -9.93 -33.28 14.72
N PHE A 224 -9.15 -32.41 14.11
CA PHE A 224 -8.36 -31.40 14.82
C PHE A 224 -9.18 -30.16 15.20
N GLY A 225 -10.44 -30.05 14.79
CA GLY A 225 -11.39 -29.05 15.31
C GLY A 225 -11.00 -27.58 15.12
N MET A 226 -9.93 -27.28 14.37
CA MET A 226 -9.47 -25.92 14.07
C MET A 226 -10.17 -25.40 12.84
N ASP A 227 -11.46 -25.13 12.98
CA ASP A 227 -12.23 -24.47 11.93
C ASP A 227 -11.98 -22.96 11.97
N LEU A 228 -10.95 -22.52 11.24
CA LEU A 228 -10.67 -21.09 11.05
C LEU A 228 -11.63 -20.46 10.03
N ALA A 229 -12.53 -21.25 9.42
CA ALA A 229 -13.51 -20.73 8.45
C ALA A 229 -14.38 -19.65 9.09
N ALA A 230 -14.73 -19.74 10.37
CA ALA A 230 -15.54 -18.71 11.02
C ALA A 230 -14.92 -17.30 10.95
N CYS A 231 -13.59 -17.18 11.10
CA CYS A 231 -12.89 -15.89 11.02
C CYS A 231 -12.64 -15.48 9.56
N ILE A 232 -12.24 -16.45 8.71
CA ILE A 232 -12.02 -16.22 7.28
C ILE A 232 -13.31 -15.75 6.60
N GLU A 233 -14.43 -16.44 6.85
CA GLU A 233 -15.73 -16.11 6.27
C GLU A 233 -16.26 -14.77 6.74
N LEU A 234 -16.05 -14.43 8.02
CA LEU A 234 -16.38 -13.11 8.55
C LEU A 234 -15.66 -11.99 7.77
N ILE A 235 -14.45 -12.24 7.27
CA ILE A 235 -13.67 -11.24 6.54
C ILE A 235 -14.04 -11.19 5.05
N GLU A 236 -14.09 -12.33 4.36
CA GLU A 236 -14.15 -12.39 2.89
C GLU A 236 -15.52 -12.68 2.27
N LYS A 237 -16.46 -13.28 3.00
CA LYS A 237 -17.76 -13.66 2.42
C LYS A 237 -18.62 -12.42 2.15
N PRO A 238 -19.68 -12.56 1.32
CA PRO A 238 -20.69 -11.53 1.19
C PRO A 238 -21.22 -11.11 2.56
N MET A 239 -21.43 -9.81 2.77
CA MET A 239 -21.78 -9.23 4.08
C MET A 239 -20.71 -9.42 5.16
N GLY A 240 -19.49 -9.82 4.81
CA GLY A 240 -18.31 -9.79 5.66
C GLY A 240 -17.64 -8.42 5.69
N ILE A 241 -16.52 -8.32 6.40
CA ILE A 241 -15.85 -7.04 6.67
C ILE A 241 -15.44 -6.32 5.38
N PHE A 242 -14.79 -7.01 4.43
CA PHE A 242 -14.35 -6.37 3.20
C PHE A 242 -15.53 -5.97 2.31
N SER A 243 -16.57 -6.80 2.23
CA SER A 243 -17.79 -6.48 1.46
C SER A 243 -18.49 -5.24 2.00
N ILE A 244 -18.61 -5.10 3.32
CA ILE A 244 -19.22 -3.91 3.94
C ILE A 244 -18.32 -2.68 3.75
N LEU A 245 -17.00 -2.85 3.81
CA LEU A 245 -16.04 -1.76 3.59
C LEU A 245 -16.12 -1.23 2.16
N GLU A 246 -16.14 -2.12 1.15
CA GLU A 246 -16.31 -1.76 -0.25
C GLU A 246 -17.63 -1.04 -0.49
N GLU A 247 -18.74 -1.56 0.05
CA GLU A 247 -20.05 -0.94 -0.07
C GLU A 247 -20.06 0.49 0.51
N GLU A 248 -19.52 0.68 1.72
CA GLU A 248 -19.42 2.02 2.32
C GLU A 248 -18.49 2.95 1.53
N CYS A 249 -17.49 2.42 0.82
CA CYS A 249 -16.64 3.23 -0.05
C CYS A 249 -17.39 3.80 -1.26
N MET A 250 -18.48 3.15 -1.70
CA MET A 250 -19.31 3.63 -2.81
C MET A 250 -20.25 4.77 -2.42
N PHE A 251 -20.54 4.94 -1.13
CA PHE A 251 -21.48 5.96 -0.65
C PHE A 251 -20.77 7.29 -0.34
N PRO A 252 -21.12 8.41 -1.02
CA PRO A 252 -20.41 9.68 -0.85
C PRO A 252 -20.47 10.31 0.55
N LYS A 253 -21.43 9.89 1.38
CA LYS A 253 -21.65 10.39 2.74
C LYS A 253 -21.32 9.37 3.83
N ALA A 254 -20.78 8.21 3.45
CA ALA A 254 -20.30 7.23 4.42
C ALA A 254 -19.10 7.77 5.19
N SER A 255 -18.92 7.27 6.40
CA SER A 255 -17.84 7.60 7.32
C SER A 255 -17.36 6.33 8.02
N ASP A 256 -16.17 6.36 8.60
CA ASP A 256 -15.69 5.20 9.38
C ASP A 256 -16.68 4.85 10.51
N THR A 257 -17.44 5.83 11.02
CA THR A 257 -18.51 5.60 12.00
C THR A 257 -19.70 4.84 11.41
N SER A 258 -20.14 5.14 10.18
CA SER A 258 -21.24 4.39 9.56
C SER A 258 -20.81 2.97 9.21
N PHE A 259 -19.56 2.79 8.76
CA PHE A 259 -18.94 1.49 8.57
C PHE A 259 -18.93 0.67 9.87
N LYS A 260 -18.46 1.26 10.98
CA LYS A 260 -18.50 0.63 12.31
C LYS A 260 -19.89 0.14 12.68
N ASN A 261 -20.90 0.99 12.52
CA ASN A 261 -22.25 0.69 12.94
C ASN A 261 -22.81 -0.49 12.13
N LYS A 262 -22.60 -0.50 10.80
CA LYS A 262 -22.96 -1.64 9.95
C LYS A 262 -22.27 -2.94 10.38
N LEU A 263 -20.96 -2.90 10.67
CA LEU A 263 -20.24 -4.08 11.17
C LEU A 263 -20.85 -4.62 12.48
N HIS A 264 -21.10 -3.74 13.44
CA HIS A 264 -21.69 -4.13 14.73
C HIS A 264 -23.11 -4.69 14.53
N ASP A 265 -23.96 -4.03 13.76
CA ASP A 265 -25.32 -4.50 13.50
C ASP A 265 -25.35 -5.87 12.79
N GLN A 266 -24.38 -6.10 11.90
CA GLN A 266 -24.31 -7.33 11.11
C GLN A 266 -23.72 -8.51 11.90
N HIS A 267 -22.69 -8.30 12.71
CA HIS A 267 -21.89 -9.42 13.28
C HIS A 267 -21.92 -9.52 14.81
N LEU A 268 -22.15 -8.42 15.53
CA LEU A 268 -22.05 -8.44 16.99
C LEU A 268 -23.11 -9.37 17.61
N GLY A 269 -22.65 -10.34 18.41
CA GLY A 269 -23.51 -11.33 19.06
C GLY A 269 -24.05 -12.42 18.11
N LYS A 270 -23.75 -12.34 16.80
CA LYS A 270 -24.13 -13.33 15.78
C LYS A 270 -22.93 -14.19 15.36
N THR A 271 -21.76 -13.58 15.21
CA THR A 271 -20.52 -14.27 14.82
C THR A 271 -19.57 -14.36 16.02
N LYS A 272 -19.15 -15.58 16.40
CA LYS A 272 -18.27 -15.80 17.56
C LYS A 272 -16.93 -15.10 17.44
N ALA A 273 -16.40 -14.97 16.22
CA ALA A 273 -15.10 -14.34 15.98
C ALA A 273 -15.13 -12.80 16.03
N PHE A 274 -16.30 -12.17 16.20
CA PHE A 274 -16.44 -10.71 16.25
C PHE A 274 -16.82 -10.22 17.65
N GLU A 275 -15.95 -9.44 18.29
CA GLU A 275 -16.13 -8.95 19.65
C GLU A 275 -16.09 -7.42 19.75
N LYS A 276 -16.60 -6.89 20.86
CA LYS A 276 -16.32 -5.51 21.27
C LYS A 276 -14.91 -5.42 21.87
N PRO A 277 -14.16 -4.36 21.57
CA PRO A 277 -12.83 -4.17 22.14
C PRO A 277 -12.92 -3.96 23.65
N LYS A 278 -11.97 -4.54 24.37
CA LYS A 278 -11.85 -4.39 25.82
C LYS A 278 -11.10 -3.09 26.11
N PRO A 279 -11.71 -2.11 26.80
CA PRO A 279 -11.04 -0.84 27.10
C PRO A 279 -9.78 -1.08 27.93
N LYS A 280 -8.62 -0.67 27.43
CA LYS A 280 -7.35 -0.70 28.15
C LYS A 280 -6.88 0.73 28.38
N LYS A 281 -6.53 1.06 29.63
CA LYS A 281 -6.09 2.41 30.00
C LYS A 281 -4.76 2.73 29.30
N GLY A 282 -4.74 3.78 28.48
CA GLY A 282 -3.56 4.21 27.74
C GLY A 282 -3.32 3.47 26.41
N ALA A 283 -4.18 2.51 26.04
CA ALA A 283 -4.13 1.91 24.72
C ALA A 283 -4.78 2.83 23.67
N PRO A 284 -4.32 2.79 22.41
CA PRO A 284 -5.00 3.43 21.29
C PRO A 284 -6.46 3.01 21.19
N GLU A 285 -7.30 3.88 20.61
CA GLU A 285 -8.71 3.56 20.40
C GLU A 285 -8.87 2.36 19.46
N ALA A 286 -9.76 1.43 19.81
CA ALA A 286 -10.15 0.30 18.97
C ALA A 286 -11.68 0.28 18.83
N HIS A 287 -12.16 -0.23 17.70
CA HIS A 287 -13.58 -0.15 17.33
C HIS A 287 -14.27 -1.52 17.23
N PHE A 288 -13.51 -2.57 16.92
CA PHE A 288 -13.92 -3.97 16.98
C PHE A 288 -12.71 -4.85 17.24
N SER A 289 -12.95 -6.08 17.68
CA SER A 289 -11.91 -7.08 17.86
C SER A 289 -12.25 -8.34 17.09
N LEU A 290 -11.23 -8.96 16.50
CA LEU A 290 -11.38 -10.28 15.88
C LEU A 290 -10.64 -11.33 16.67
N VAL A 291 -11.27 -12.49 16.81
CA VAL A 291 -10.65 -13.68 17.40
C VAL A 291 -10.02 -14.49 16.26
N HIS A 292 -8.71 -14.30 16.09
CA HIS A 292 -7.89 -15.05 15.14
C HIS A 292 -7.32 -16.31 15.79
N TYR A 293 -6.77 -17.23 14.99
CA TYR A 293 -6.09 -18.42 15.51
C TYR A 293 -4.94 -18.08 16.48
N ALA A 294 -4.22 -16.99 16.22
CA ALA A 294 -3.06 -16.55 17.01
C ALA A 294 -3.45 -15.75 18.27
N GLY A 295 -4.67 -15.23 18.34
CA GLY A 295 -5.15 -14.42 19.45
C GLY A 295 -6.18 -13.37 19.04
N THR A 296 -6.68 -12.62 20.03
CA THR A 296 -7.60 -11.51 19.78
C THR A 296 -6.83 -10.26 19.38
N VAL A 297 -7.22 -9.64 18.26
CA VAL A 297 -6.63 -8.40 17.75
C VAL A 297 -7.65 -7.28 17.79
N ASP A 298 -7.26 -6.15 18.38
CA ASP A 298 -8.07 -4.93 18.49
C ASP A 298 -7.78 -4.01 17.30
N TYR A 299 -8.79 -3.73 16.46
CA TYR A 299 -8.64 -2.94 15.22
C TYR A 299 -9.19 -1.52 15.35
N ASN A 300 -8.42 -0.56 14.84
CA ASN A 300 -8.82 0.83 14.69
C ASN A 300 -9.23 1.12 13.24
N ILE A 301 -10.48 1.54 13.03
CA ILE A 301 -11.07 1.79 11.69
C ILE A 301 -10.83 3.20 11.15
N GLN A 302 -10.16 4.07 11.88
CA GLN A 302 -9.97 5.47 11.48
C GLN A 302 -9.18 5.53 10.17
N GLY A 303 -9.75 6.23 9.19
CA GLY A 303 -9.20 6.37 7.85
C GLY A 303 -9.35 5.14 6.97
N TRP A 304 -10.10 4.10 7.36
CA TRP A 304 -10.25 2.89 6.53
C TRP A 304 -10.95 3.19 5.21
N LEU A 305 -12.01 3.99 5.22
CA LEU A 305 -12.69 4.34 3.96
C LEU A 305 -11.76 5.11 3.02
N ASP A 306 -10.95 6.04 3.56
CA ASP A 306 -10.02 6.81 2.74
C ASP A 306 -8.87 5.95 2.22
N LYS A 307 -8.32 5.06 3.06
CA LYS A 307 -7.30 4.08 2.67
C LYS A 307 -7.80 3.13 1.57
N ASN A 308 -9.04 2.67 1.68
CA ASN A 308 -9.62 1.74 0.71
C ASN A 308 -10.07 2.41 -0.59
N LYS A 309 -10.49 3.69 -0.53
CA LYS A 309 -10.81 4.48 -1.75
C LYS A 309 -9.56 4.87 -2.53
N ASP A 310 -8.44 5.05 -1.84
CA ASP A 310 -7.17 5.60 -2.34
C ASP A 310 -7.35 6.68 -3.42
N PRO A 311 -8.08 7.78 -3.12
CA PRO A 311 -8.49 8.72 -4.14
C PRO A 311 -7.30 9.50 -4.69
N LEU A 312 -6.94 9.22 -5.94
CA LEU A 312 -5.89 9.96 -6.65
C LEU A 312 -6.44 11.25 -7.28
N ASN A 313 -5.61 12.29 -7.25
CA ASN A 313 -5.94 13.56 -7.88
C ASN A 313 -5.78 13.43 -9.41
N ASP A 314 -6.89 13.20 -10.12
CA ASP A 314 -6.95 13.05 -11.58
C ASP A 314 -6.26 14.19 -12.35
N SER A 315 -6.26 15.42 -11.82
CA SER A 315 -5.58 16.55 -12.48
C SER A 315 -4.06 16.37 -12.46
N VAL A 316 -3.50 15.83 -11.38
CA VAL A 316 -2.07 15.52 -11.29
C VAL A 316 -1.73 14.27 -12.11
N ILE A 317 -2.59 13.25 -12.11
CA ILE A 317 -2.41 12.06 -12.95
C ILE A 317 -2.31 12.41 -14.43
N GLN A 318 -3.10 13.38 -14.90
CA GLN A 318 -3.00 13.89 -16.28
C GLN A 318 -1.67 14.57 -16.58
N LEU A 319 -1.01 15.14 -15.57
CA LEU A 319 0.36 15.68 -15.71
C LEU A 319 1.36 14.53 -15.81
N TYR A 320 1.23 13.49 -14.98
CA TYR A 320 2.11 12.30 -15.03
C TYR A 320 2.03 11.60 -16.39
N GLN A 321 0.84 11.50 -16.97
CA GLN A 321 0.60 10.96 -18.33
C GLN A 321 1.28 11.76 -19.46
N LYS A 322 1.71 12.99 -19.18
CA LYS A 322 2.38 13.88 -20.15
C LYS A 322 3.79 14.24 -19.72
N ALA A 323 4.29 13.56 -18.69
CA ALA A 323 5.61 13.80 -18.15
C ALA A 323 6.69 13.49 -19.18
N SER A 324 7.79 14.24 -19.13
CA SER A 324 8.98 13.96 -19.93
C SER A 324 9.80 12.78 -19.38
N ASN A 325 9.61 12.42 -18.10
CA ASN A 325 10.13 11.18 -17.55
C ASN A 325 9.33 9.99 -18.14
N LYS A 326 9.98 9.22 -19.03
CA LYS A 326 9.33 8.13 -19.77
C LYS A 326 8.77 7.04 -18.85
N LEU A 327 9.50 6.70 -17.78
CA LEU A 327 9.04 5.70 -16.83
C LEU A 327 7.75 6.17 -16.15
N LEU A 328 7.73 7.40 -15.62
CA LEU A 328 6.50 7.95 -15.02
C LEU A 328 5.33 7.95 -15.99
N CYS A 329 5.55 8.42 -17.21
CA CYS A 329 4.53 8.44 -18.27
C CYS A 329 4.00 7.03 -18.56
N PHE A 330 4.88 6.03 -18.64
CA PHE A 330 4.51 4.63 -18.84
C PHE A 330 3.67 4.07 -17.67
N LEU A 331 4.04 4.36 -16.42
CA LEU A 331 3.35 3.88 -15.22
C LEU A 331 1.90 4.41 -15.10
N TYR A 332 1.65 5.60 -15.64
CA TYR A 332 0.33 6.26 -15.61
C TYR A 332 -0.38 6.28 -16.95
N ALA A 333 0.19 5.66 -17.99
CA ALA A 333 -0.48 5.47 -19.26
C ALA A 333 -1.80 4.73 -19.03
N LYS A 334 -2.84 5.11 -19.76
CA LYS A 334 -4.09 4.34 -19.82
C LYS A 334 -3.81 3.06 -20.60
N HIS A 335 -3.18 2.08 -19.97
CA HIS A 335 -3.21 0.72 -20.48
C HIS A 335 -4.68 0.32 -20.47
N GLY A 336 -5.24 0.03 -21.66
CA GLY A 336 -6.60 -0.48 -21.76
C GLY A 336 -6.72 -1.68 -20.84
N ALA A 337 -7.89 -1.83 -20.20
CA ALA A 337 -8.25 -3.06 -19.51
C ALA A 337 -8.30 -4.21 -20.53
N GLU A 338 -7.12 -4.73 -20.89
CA GLU A 338 -6.90 -5.94 -21.67
C GLU A 338 -5.94 -6.78 -20.85
N GLY A 339 -6.48 -7.53 -19.89
CA GLY A 339 -5.67 -8.37 -19.01
C GLY A 339 -6.44 -9.14 -17.96
N GLU A 340 -7.69 -8.79 -17.66
CA GLU A 340 -8.59 -9.62 -16.85
C GLU A 340 -9.66 -10.23 -17.76
N LYS A 341 -9.38 -11.45 -18.23
CA LYS A 341 -10.39 -12.39 -18.71
C LYS A 341 -10.19 -13.72 -18.02
#